data_AF-A0A0F3KZY4-F1
#
_entry.id   AF-A0A0F3KZY4-F1
#
_cell.length_a   1.000
_cell.length_b   1.000
_cell.length_c   1.000
_cell.angle_alpha   90.00
_cell.angle_beta   90.00
_cell.angle_gamma   90.00
#
_symmetry.space_group_name_H-M   'P 1'
#
loop_
_entity.id
_entity.type
_entity.pdbx_description
1 polymer ?
#
loop_
_entity_poly.entity_id
_entity_poly.type
_entity_poly.pdbx_seq_one_letter_code
_entity_poly.pdbx_strand_id
1 'polypeptide(L)'
;MITASRIAAVPRRAIIVVVVTAVLLVAALVLGVRQTHQAAEADAVASIPEPTPTTGASPEVKILLDLARDATREGRLIAPQGNNAYEYYLSILQLDPKNGTAQDALRETLPFASQEIERQINRRELEESRREIALLRDFDPTNYTLIILGAKLNAQQQVVTAENEAKAAAMQRRAGA
;
A
#
# COMPACT_ATOMS: atom_id res chain seq x y z
N MET A 1 -14.97 68.40 -14.88
CA MET A 1 -13.62 68.09 -14.36
C MET A 1 -13.62 66.65 -13.88
N ILE A 2 -12.67 65.86 -14.40
CA ILE A 2 -11.96 64.67 -13.86
C ILE A 2 -11.70 63.71 -15.01
N THR A 3 -10.44 63.69 -15.42
CA THR A 3 -9.81 62.87 -16.45
C THR A 3 -9.49 61.50 -15.86
N ALA A 4 -9.81 60.40 -16.56
CA ALA A 4 -9.31 59.07 -16.19
C ALA A 4 -8.88 58.31 -17.45
N SER A 5 -7.58 57.99 -17.47
CA SER A 5 -6.80 57.43 -18.56
C SER A 5 -7.32 56.09 -19.07
N ARG A 6 -7.24 55.92 -20.39
CA ARG A 6 -7.37 54.62 -21.07
C ARG A 6 -6.23 53.70 -20.65
N ILE A 7 -6.52 52.67 -19.86
CA ILE A 7 -5.58 51.60 -19.55
C ILE A 7 -5.49 50.70 -20.80
N ALA A 8 -4.37 50.76 -21.51
CA ALA A 8 -4.09 49.89 -22.64
C ALA A 8 -3.94 48.44 -22.15
N ALA A 9 -4.71 47.53 -22.77
CA ALA A 9 -4.66 46.11 -22.48
C ALA A 9 -3.32 45.51 -22.95
N VAL A 10 -2.58 44.88 -22.03
CA VAL A 10 -1.35 44.14 -22.34
C VAL A 10 -1.71 42.87 -23.12
N PRO A 11 -1.10 42.60 -24.29
CA PRO A 11 -1.44 41.42 -25.07
C PRO A 11 -1.01 40.13 -24.34
N ARG A 12 -1.94 39.16 -24.24
CA ARG A 12 -1.79 37.85 -23.55
C ARG A 12 -0.54 37.04 -23.93
N ARG A 13 0.12 37.35 -25.05
CA ARG A 13 1.37 36.71 -25.49
C ARG A 13 2.58 37.13 -24.63
N ALA A 14 2.57 38.35 -24.08
CA ALA A 14 3.66 38.84 -23.23
C ALA A 14 3.71 38.14 -21.86
N ILE A 15 2.56 37.70 -21.34
CA ILE A 15 2.45 37.01 -20.05
C ILE A 15 3.00 35.58 -20.15
N ILE A 16 2.83 34.91 -21.29
CA ILE A 16 3.29 33.52 -21.50
C ILE A 16 4.82 33.43 -21.58
N VAL A 17 5.49 34.42 -22.16
CA VAL A 17 6.96 34.42 -22.31
C VAL A 17 7.68 34.61 -20.97
N VAL A 18 7.10 35.39 -20.04
CA VAL A 18 7.70 35.63 -18.70
C VAL A 18 7.56 34.42 -17.77
N VAL A 19 6.48 33.63 -17.91
CA VAL A 19 6.26 32.43 -17.09
C VAL A 19 7.16 31.27 -17.54
N VAL A 20 7.42 31.12 -18.84
CA VAL A 20 8.30 30.05 -19.36
C VAL A 20 9.76 30.29 -19.00
N THR A 21 10.24 31.54 -19.01
CA THR A 21 11.61 31.87 -18.60
C THR A 21 11.84 31.72 -17.09
N ALA A 22 10.83 31.99 -16.25
CA ALA A 22 10.92 31.77 -14.81
C ALA A 22 10.99 30.28 -14.44
N VAL A 23 10.29 29.39 -15.15
CA VAL A 23 10.28 27.94 -14.89
C VAL A 23 11.60 27.27 -15.30
N LEU A 24 12.25 27.75 -16.37
CA LEU A 24 13.54 27.20 -16.83
C LEU A 24 14.72 27.55 -15.91
N LEU A 25 14.67 28.69 -15.20
CA LEU A 25 15.74 29.08 -14.27
C LEU A 25 15.70 28.29 -12.95
N VAL A 26 14.52 27.84 -12.51
CA VAL A 26 14.38 27.02 -11.29
C VAL A 26 14.83 25.57 -11.52
N ALA A 27 14.63 25.02 -12.72
CA ALA A 27 15.09 23.68 -13.07
C ALA A 27 16.63 23.56 -13.11
N ALA A 28 17.33 24.61 -13.56
CA ALA A 28 18.80 24.64 -13.60
C ALA A 28 19.44 24.68 -12.20
N LEU A 29 18.78 25.29 -11.21
CA LEU A 29 19.30 25.39 -9.83
C LEU A 29 19.16 24.06 -9.05
N VAL A 30 18.09 23.29 -9.31
CA VAL A 30 17.84 22.00 -8.63
C VAL A 30 18.73 20.87 -9.17
N LEU A 31 19.14 20.93 -10.43
CA LEU A 31 20.08 19.97 -11.04
C LEU A 31 21.55 20.21 -10.63
N GLY A 32 21.94 21.46 -10.33
CA GLY A 32 23.31 21.82 -9.95
C GLY A 32 23.75 21.31 -8.57
N VAL A 33 22.83 21.21 -7.61
CA VAL A 33 23.15 20.74 -6.24
C VAL A 33 23.36 19.21 -6.17
N ARG A 34 22.83 18.45 -7.14
CA ARG A 34 23.01 16.99 -7.18
C ARG A 34 24.35 16.53 -7.74
N GLN A 35 25.05 17.36 -8.51
CA GLN A 35 26.33 17.00 -9.11
C GLN A 35 27.55 17.27 -8.21
N THR A 36 27.42 18.05 -7.14
CA THR A 36 28.56 18.45 -6.29
C THR A 36 28.92 17.44 -5.17
N HIS A 37 28.34 16.24 -5.17
CA HIS A 37 28.72 15.15 -4.25
C HIS A 37 29.44 13.98 -4.94
N GLN A 38 30.15 14.25 -6.04
CA GLN A 38 31.03 13.27 -6.67
C GLN A 38 32.41 13.89 -6.95
N ALA A 39 33.30 13.89 -5.95
CA ALA A 39 34.75 13.78 -6.12
C ALA A 39 35.47 13.72 -4.75
N ALA A 40 36.48 12.86 -4.69
CA ALA A 40 37.43 12.56 -3.59
C ALA A 40 36.86 11.62 -2.50
N GLU A 41 37.37 10.41 -2.27
CA GLU A 41 38.74 9.89 -2.44
C GLU A 41 38.74 8.42 -2.85
N ALA A 42 39.64 8.08 -3.78
CA ALA A 42 40.13 6.72 -3.96
C ALA A 42 41.38 6.58 -3.08
N ASP A 43 41.42 5.55 -2.23
CA ASP A 43 42.42 4.46 -2.25
C ASP A 43 42.47 3.77 -0.87
N ALA A 44 41.89 2.57 -0.76
CA ALA A 44 42.23 1.60 0.28
C ALA A 44 41.73 0.21 -0.14
N VAL A 45 42.67 -0.61 -0.60
CA VAL A 45 42.49 -2.02 -0.94
C VAL A 45 42.10 -2.80 0.33
N ALA A 46 40.87 -3.30 0.38
CA ALA A 46 40.46 -4.38 1.26
C ALA A 46 39.48 -5.28 0.50
N SER A 47 39.91 -6.52 0.24
CA SER A 47 39.11 -7.57 -0.38
C SER A 47 37.76 -7.72 0.34
N ILE A 48 36.70 -7.31 -0.35
CA ILE A 48 35.34 -7.77 -0.05
C ILE A 48 35.04 -8.79 -1.15
N PRO A 49 34.70 -10.05 -0.82
CA PRO A 49 34.26 -11.00 -1.84
C PRO A 49 33.11 -10.34 -2.59
N GLU A 50 33.17 -10.40 -3.92
CA GLU A 50 32.07 -10.03 -4.79
C GLU A 50 30.78 -10.53 -4.15
N PRO A 51 29.71 -9.71 -4.05
CA PRO A 51 28.39 -10.29 -3.87
C PRO A 51 28.20 -11.17 -5.10
N THR A 52 28.45 -12.47 -4.90
CA THR A 52 28.00 -13.51 -5.79
C THR A 52 26.56 -13.14 -6.12
N PRO A 53 26.18 -13.00 -7.39
CA PRO A 53 24.79 -12.83 -7.72
C PRO A 53 24.12 -14.07 -7.11
N THR A 54 23.40 -13.89 -5.99
CA THR A 54 22.46 -14.89 -5.52
C THR A 54 21.63 -15.21 -6.74
N THR A 55 21.83 -16.41 -7.25
CA THR A 55 21.25 -17.01 -8.45
C THR A 55 20.02 -16.24 -8.91
N GLY A 56 20.14 -15.59 -10.07
CA GLY A 56 19.20 -14.59 -10.57
C GLY A 56 17.75 -14.92 -10.23
N ALA A 57 17.13 -14.03 -9.43
CA ALA A 57 15.69 -14.07 -9.20
C ALA A 57 15.03 -14.27 -10.57
N SER A 58 14.20 -15.32 -10.66
CA SER A 58 13.52 -15.62 -11.92
C SER A 58 12.81 -14.35 -12.42
N PRO A 59 12.72 -14.13 -13.74
CA PRO A 59 12.01 -12.97 -14.27
C PRO A 59 10.61 -12.80 -13.66
N GLU A 60 9.96 -13.91 -13.32
CA GLU A 60 8.68 -13.97 -12.61
C GLU A 60 8.74 -13.38 -11.19
N VAL A 61 9.70 -13.78 -10.34
CA VAL A 61 9.87 -13.22 -8.99
C VAL A 61 10.09 -11.71 -9.06
N LYS A 62 10.86 -11.23 -10.05
CA LYS A 62 11.05 -9.78 -10.24
C LYS A 62 9.73 -9.06 -10.57
N ILE A 63 8.94 -9.61 -11.48
CA ILE A 63 7.63 -9.03 -11.85
C ILE A 63 6.69 -8.99 -10.64
N LEU A 64 6.60 -10.09 -9.88
CA LEU A 64 5.78 -10.16 -8.68
C LEU A 64 6.24 -9.17 -7.61
N LEU A 65 7.55 -8.97 -7.46
CA LEU A 65 8.09 -8.01 -6.50
C LEU A 65 7.74 -6.57 -6.87
N ASP A 66 7.78 -6.24 -8.17
CA ASP A 66 7.37 -4.94 -8.67
C ASP A 66 5.85 -4.73 -8.45
N LEU A 67 5.00 -5.73 -8.74
CA LEU A 67 3.55 -5.69 -8.46
C LEU A 67 3.24 -5.54 -6.97
N ALA A 68 3.94 -6.28 -6.10
CA ALA A 68 3.75 -6.23 -4.66
C ALA A 68 4.09 -4.85 -4.09
N ARG A 69 5.20 -4.25 -4.57
CA ARG A 69 5.62 -2.90 -4.20
C ARG A 69 4.61 -1.85 -4.67
N ASP A 70 4.09 -1.99 -5.87
CA ASP A 70 3.07 -1.09 -6.41
C ASP A 70 1.78 -1.16 -5.58
N ALA A 71 1.30 -2.37 -5.28
CA ALA A 71 0.15 -2.57 -4.40
C ALA A 71 0.37 -2.00 -2.99
N THR A 72 1.58 -2.14 -2.44
CA THR A 72 1.94 -1.58 -1.14
C THR A 72 1.90 -0.05 -1.16
N ARG A 73 2.50 0.59 -2.17
CA ARG A 73 2.52 2.06 -2.31
C ARG A 73 1.13 2.66 -2.46
N GLU A 74 0.23 1.92 -3.09
CA GLU A 74 -1.16 2.30 -3.30
C GLU A 74 -2.07 1.87 -2.14
N GLY A 75 -1.52 1.30 -1.05
CA GLY A 75 -2.26 0.94 0.15
C GLY A 75 -3.13 -0.33 0.04
N ARG A 76 -3.03 -1.06 -1.07
CA ARG A 76 -3.72 -2.35 -1.28
C ARG A 76 -2.95 -3.47 -0.60
N LEU A 77 -2.94 -3.48 0.74
CA LEU A 77 -2.20 -4.49 1.50
C LEU A 77 -2.87 -5.87 1.37
N ILE A 78 -4.16 -5.95 1.69
CA ILE A 78 -4.93 -7.20 1.82
C ILE A 78 -6.21 -7.22 0.98
N ALA A 79 -6.56 -6.06 0.40
CA ALA A 79 -7.72 -5.88 -0.45
C ALA A 79 -7.35 -4.99 -1.65
N PRO A 80 -8.04 -5.14 -2.79
CA PRO A 80 -9.06 -6.16 -3.08
C PRO A 80 -8.44 -7.54 -3.31
N GLN A 81 -9.27 -8.59 -3.25
CA GLN A 81 -8.86 -9.96 -3.60
C GLN A 81 -8.27 -10.02 -5.02
N GLY A 82 -7.19 -10.78 -5.20
CA GLY A 82 -6.56 -10.98 -6.50
C GLY A 82 -5.63 -9.85 -6.92
N ASN A 83 -5.59 -8.73 -6.19
CA ASN A 83 -4.76 -7.57 -6.53
C ASN A 83 -4.34 -6.79 -5.28
N ASN A 84 -3.66 -7.47 -4.37
CA ASN A 84 -3.12 -6.89 -3.15
C ASN A 84 -1.69 -7.38 -2.88
N ALA A 85 -0.97 -6.63 -2.06
CA ALA A 85 0.45 -6.85 -1.78
C ALA A 85 0.71 -8.22 -1.14
N TYR A 86 -0.14 -8.65 -0.20
CA TYR A 86 0.02 -9.93 0.49
C TYR A 86 -0.05 -11.12 -0.47
N GLU A 87 -1.02 -11.15 -1.38
CA GLU A 87 -1.12 -12.22 -2.39
C GLU A 87 0.11 -12.27 -3.30
N TYR A 88 0.64 -11.12 -3.71
CA TYR A 88 1.87 -11.07 -4.52
C TYR A 88 3.10 -11.55 -3.72
N TYR A 89 3.28 -11.09 -2.48
CA TYR A 89 4.41 -11.54 -1.65
C TYR A 89 4.33 -13.02 -1.29
N LEU A 90 3.14 -13.55 -0.99
CA LEU A 90 2.95 -14.98 -0.76
C LEU A 90 3.25 -15.80 -2.01
N SER A 91 2.88 -15.31 -3.20
CA SER A 91 3.25 -15.94 -4.48
C SER A 91 4.77 -15.97 -4.67
N ILE A 92 5.48 -14.90 -4.29
CA ILE A 92 6.95 -14.89 -4.28
C ILE A 92 7.49 -15.98 -3.34
N LEU A 93 6.93 -16.13 -2.13
CA LEU A 93 7.39 -17.14 -1.18
C LEU A 93 7.08 -18.58 -1.62
N GLN A 94 6.09 -18.80 -2.48
CA GLN A 94 5.86 -20.11 -3.10
C GLN A 94 6.98 -20.45 -4.11
N LEU A 95 7.48 -19.46 -4.85
CA LEU A 95 8.55 -19.63 -5.85
C LEU A 95 9.95 -19.63 -5.22
N ASP A 96 10.17 -18.75 -4.24
CA ASP A 96 11.40 -18.56 -3.50
C ASP A 96 11.08 -18.42 -1.99
N PRO A 97 11.00 -19.54 -1.26
CA PRO A 97 10.68 -19.53 0.16
C PRO A 97 11.67 -18.74 1.04
N LYS A 98 12.88 -18.46 0.54
CA LYS A 98 13.93 -17.73 1.27
C LYS A 98 14.05 -16.27 0.84
N ASN A 99 13.08 -15.76 0.07
CA ASN A 99 13.09 -14.38 -0.39
C ASN A 99 12.95 -13.40 0.80
N GLY A 100 14.07 -12.85 1.25
CA GLY A 100 14.11 -11.95 2.40
C GLY A 100 13.23 -10.71 2.21
N THR A 101 13.20 -10.15 1.00
CA THR A 101 12.38 -8.97 0.70
C THR A 101 10.89 -9.23 0.90
N ALA A 102 10.37 -10.37 0.44
CA ALA A 102 8.97 -10.72 0.64
C ALA A 102 8.65 -11.04 2.11
N GLN A 103 9.53 -11.79 2.80
CA GLN A 103 9.36 -12.11 4.23
C GLN A 103 9.34 -10.84 5.09
N ASP A 104 10.25 -9.91 4.81
CA ASP A 104 10.37 -8.67 5.57
C ASP A 104 9.17 -7.77 5.31
N ALA A 105 8.75 -7.60 4.05
CA ALA A 105 7.56 -6.82 3.72
C ALA A 105 6.29 -7.36 4.40
N LEU A 106 6.08 -8.68 4.38
CA LEU A 106 4.93 -9.32 5.05
C LEU A 106 4.96 -9.13 6.57
N ARG A 107 6.15 -9.19 7.19
CA ARG A 107 6.32 -8.99 8.63
C ARG A 107 6.11 -7.52 9.04
N GLU A 108 6.69 -6.60 8.28
CA GLU A 108 6.62 -5.16 8.54
C GLU A 108 5.20 -4.61 8.35
N THR A 109 4.46 -5.13 7.37
CA THR A 109 3.12 -4.63 7.05
C THR A 109 1.99 -5.28 7.86
N LEU A 110 2.27 -6.38 8.58
CA LEU A 110 1.28 -7.14 9.35
C LEU A 110 0.51 -6.29 10.38
N PRO A 111 1.14 -5.40 11.17
CA PRO A 111 0.41 -4.56 12.10
C PRO A 111 -0.61 -3.65 11.41
N PHE A 112 -0.28 -3.11 10.23
CA PHE A 112 -1.16 -2.22 9.47
C PHE A 112 -2.33 -2.97 8.85
N ALA A 113 -2.06 -4.13 8.24
CA ALA A 113 -3.09 -5.01 7.70
C ALA A 113 -4.05 -5.50 8.80
N SER A 114 -3.51 -5.88 9.96
CA SER A 114 -4.31 -6.29 11.13
C SER A 114 -5.23 -5.17 11.63
N GLN A 115 -4.76 -3.92 11.62
CA GLN A 115 -5.59 -2.76 11.98
C GLN A 115 -6.72 -2.50 10.97
N GLU A 116 -6.49 -2.71 9.66
CA GLU A 116 -7.56 -2.59 8.67
C GLU A 116 -8.62 -3.67 8.88
N ILE A 117 -8.22 -4.93 9.05
CA ILE A 117 -9.14 -6.03 9.39
C ILE A 117 -9.94 -5.68 10.64
N GLU A 118 -9.31 -5.14 11.67
CA GLU A 118 -10.01 -4.75 12.88
C GLU A 118 -11.09 -3.70 12.62
N ARG A 119 -10.79 -2.68 11.80
CA ARG A 119 -11.76 -1.67 11.38
C ARG A 119 -12.91 -2.29 10.61
N GLN A 120 -12.64 -3.20 9.68
CA GLN A 120 -13.66 -3.91 8.91
C GLN A 120 -14.59 -4.72 9.81
N ILE A 121 -14.05 -5.46 10.80
CA ILE A 121 -14.85 -6.18 11.79
C ILE A 121 -15.77 -5.21 12.55
N ASN A 122 -15.25 -4.05 12.97
CA ASN A 122 -16.04 -3.02 13.65
C ASN A 122 -17.14 -2.44 12.74
N ARG A 123 -16.91 -2.36 11.42
CA ARG A 123 -17.90 -1.95 10.41
C ARG A 123 -18.88 -3.07 10.02
N ARG A 124 -18.76 -4.27 10.61
CA ARG A 124 -19.54 -5.47 10.29
C ARG A 124 -19.30 -6.01 8.86
N GLU A 125 -18.13 -5.73 8.28
CA GLU A 125 -17.67 -6.27 6.99
C GLU A 125 -17.09 -7.69 7.17
N LEU A 126 -17.87 -8.59 7.80
CA LEU A 126 -17.36 -9.81 8.41
C LEU A 126 -16.80 -10.83 7.42
N GLU A 127 -17.41 -10.96 6.24
CA GLU A 127 -16.96 -11.92 5.23
C GLU A 127 -15.63 -11.51 4.60
N GLU A 128 -15.42 -10.21 4.38
CA GLU A 128 -14.12 -9.70 3.91
C GLU A 128 -13.05 -9.92 4.96
N SER A 129 -13.32 -9.52 6.21
CA SER A 129 -12.40 -9.72 7.32
C SER A 129 -12.02 -11.20 7.52
N ARG A 130 -12.96 -12.13 7.29
CA ARG A 130 -12.69 -13.58 7.36
C ARG A 130 -11.63 -14.00 6.33
N ARG A 131 -11.77 -13.55 5.08
CA ARG A 131 -10.80 -13.81 4.01
C ARG A 131 -9.43 -13.22 4.33
N GLU A 132 -9.40 -11.96 4.73
CA GLU A 132 -8.15 -11.25 4.98
C GLU A 132 -7.38 -11.83 6.16
N ILE A 133 -8.07 -12.27 7.22
CA ILE A 133 -7.44 -13.01 8.32
C ILE A 133 -6.83 -14.32 7.82
N ALA A 134 -7.52 -15.05 6.95
CA ALA A 134 -6.98 -16.28 6.37
C ALA A 134 -5.71 -16.00 5.54
N LEU A 135 -5.76 -14.97 4.69
CA LEU A 135 -4.61 -14.51 3.91
C LEU A 135 -3.39 -14.17 4.77
N LEU A 136 -3.58 -13.49 5.90
CA LEU A 136 -2.47 -13.18 6.82
C LEU A 136 -1.94 -14.43 7.54
N ARG A 137 -2.80 -15.41 7.83
CA ARG A 137 -2.40 -16.69 8.46
C ARG A 137 -1.60 -17.59 7.53
N ASP A 138 -1.73 -17.43 6.21
CA ASP A 138 -0.89 -18.15 5.25
C ASP A 138 0.59 -17.76 5.39
N PHE A 139 0.89 -16.57 5.92
CA PHE A 139 2.25 -16.16 6.27
C PHE A 139 2.64 -16.55 7.70
N ASP A 140 1.82 -16.20 8.70
CA ASP A 140 2.11 -16.42 10.11
C ASP A 140 0.87 -16.94 10.86
N PRO A 141 0.65 -18.27 10.89
CA PRO A 141 -0.55 -18.86 11.49
C PRO A 141 -0.56 -18.78 13.02
N THR A 142 0.60 -18.58 13.65
CA THR A 142 0.74 -18.53 15.12
C THR A 142 0.74 -17.10 15.65
N ASN A 143 0.58 -16.10 14.78
CA ASN A 143 0.53 -14.70 15.16
C ASN A 143 -0.60 -14.42 16.17
N TYR A 144 -0.24 -13.93 17.35
CA TYR A 144 -1.19 -13.68 18.43
C TYR A 144 -2.28 -12.66 18.05
N THR A 145 -1.93 -11.63 17.26
CA THR A 145 -2.91 -10.64 16.77
C THR A 145 -3.98 -11.28 15.90
N LEU A 146 -3.59 -12.20 15.00
CA LEU A 146 -4.53 -12.91 14.14
C LEU A 146 -5.42 -13.89 14.91
N ILE A 147 -4.95 -14.43 16.02
CA ILE A 147 -5.78 -15.23 16.94
C ILE A 147 -6.87 -14.34 17.56
N ILE A 148 -6.50 -13.16 18.07
CA ILE A 148 -7.45 -12.21 18.66
C ILE A 148 -8.47 -11.74 17.61
N LEU A 149 -8.03 -11.36 16.41
CA LEU A 149 -8.93 -10.93 15.34
C LEU A 149 -9.91 -12.03 14.94
N GLY A 150 -9.47 -13.29 14.90
CA GLY A 150 -10.35 -14.43 14.67
C GLY A 150 -11.42 -14.58 15.75
N ALA A 151 -11.04 -14.42 17.03
CA ALA A 151 -11.99 -14.48 18.14
C ALA A 151 -13.01 -13.32 18.06
N LYS A 152 -12.54 -12.10 17.77
CA LYS A 152 -13.39 -10.92 17.59
C LYS A 152 -14.38 -11.07 16.44
N LEU A 153 -13.92 -11.57 15.29
CA LEU A 153 -14.76 -11.85 14.13
C LEU A 153 -15.87 -12.85 14.47
N ASN A 154 -15.52 -13.95 15.15
CA ASN A 154 -16.49 -14.98 15.54
C ASN A 154 -17.56 -14.43 16.50
N ALA A 155 -17.16 -13.61 17.48
CA ALA A 155 -18.10 -12.94 18.37
C ALA A 155 -19.06 -12.01 17.60
N GLN A 156 -18.52 -11.21 16.69
CA GLN A 156 -19.33 -10.29 15.87
C GLN A 156 -20.31 -11.04 14.95
N GLN A 157 -19.90 -12.19 14.41
CA GLN A 157 -20.76 -13.05 13.59
C GLN A 157 -21.95 -13.58 14.39
N GLN A 158 -21.74 -14.03 15.62
CA GLN A 158 -22.82 -14.53 16.47
C GLN A 158 -23.87 -13.45 16.76
N VAL A 159 -23.42 -12.21 17.00
CA VAL A 159 -24.33 -11.06 17.20
C VAL A 159 -25.20 -10.83 15.97
N VAL A 160 -24.60 -10.78 14.77
CA VAL A 160 -25.35 -10.55 13.51
C VAL A 160 -26.36 -11.68 13.27
N THR A 161 -25.96 -12.94 13.50
CA THR A 161 -26.86 -14.09 13.35
C THR A 161 -28.05 -13.98 14.31
N ALA A 162 -27.81 -13.73 15.60
CA ALA A 162 -28.86 -13.59 16.60
C ALA A 162 -29.82 -12.42 16.28
N GLU A 163 -29.31 -11.29 15.80
CA GLU A 163 -30.13 -10.16 15.36
C GLU A 163 -31.07 -10.55 14.20
N ASN A 164 -30.57 -11.30 13.23
CA ASN A 164 -31.35 -11.72 12.07
C ASN A 164 -32.43 -12.73 12.45
N GLU A 165 -32.13 -13.68 13.33
CA GLU A 165 -33.10 -14.64 13.86
C GLU A 165 -34.20 -13.94 14.66
N ALA A 166 -33.85 -12.98 15.52
CA ALA A 166 -34.82 -12.21 16.28
C ALA A 166 -35.75 -11.39 15.37
N LYS A 167 -35.21 -10.77 14.31
CA LYS A 167 -36.01 -10.06 13.29
C LYS A 167 -36.97 -11.01 12.57
N ALA A 168 -36.51 -12.20 12.18
CA ALA A 168 -37.33 -13.20 11.52
C ALA A 168 -38.49 -13.67 12.43
N ALA A 169 -38.20 -14.00 13.69
CA ALA A 169 -39.21 -14.41 14.66
C ALA A 169 -40.24 -13.30 14.94
N ALA A 170 -39.81 -12.03 15.00
CA ALA A 170 -40.71 -10.90 15.16
C ALA A 170 -41.65 -10.72 13.96
N MET A 171 -41.15 -10.91 12.73
CA MET A 171 -41.98 -10.86 11.51
C MET A 171 -43.02 -12.00 11.48
N GLN A 172 -42.63 -13.21 11.87
CA GLN A 172 -43.55 -14.36 11.93
C GLN A 172 -44.68 -14.13 12.94
N ARG A 173 -44.37 -13.60 14.13
CA ARG A 173 -45.37 -13.28 15.15
C ARG A 173 -46.35 -12.21 14.67
N ARG A 174 -45.88 -11.21 13.91
CA ARG A 174 -46.74 -10.17 13.32
C ARG A 174 -47.62 -10.68 12.19
N ALA A 175 -47.17 -11.67 11.43
CA ALA A 175 -47.93 -12.22 10.32
C ALA A 175 -49.00 -13.26 10.76
N GLY A 176 -48.84 -13.83 11.95
CA GLY A 176 -49.79 -14.80 12.53
C GLY A 176 -50.82 -14.23 13.50
N ALA A 177 -50.80 -12.91 13.74
CA ALA A 177 -51.77 -12.18 14.57
C ALA A 177 -52.73 -11.39 13.68
#